data_AF-A0AAU5KUT4-F1
#
_entry.id   AF-A0AAU5KUT4-F1
#
_cell.length_a   1.000
_cell.length_b   1.000
_cell.length_c   1.000
_cell.angle_alpha   90.00
_cell.angle_beta   90.00
_cell.angle_gamma   90.00
#
_symmetry.space_group_name_H-M   'P 1'
#
loop_
_entity.id
_entity.type
_entity.pdbx_description
1 polymer ?
#
loop_
_entity_poly.entity_id
_entity_poly.type
_entity_poly.pdbx_seq_one_letter_code
_entity_poly.pdbx_strand_id
1 'polypeptide(L)'
;MNRTTVGGPKLGGGRGAGGVVVLADPAGAGSGAVAPLLANSLHPSVLLRADDFRRAIRQGFVPSHLPQAHRQNETALAAAIQAAFAFATGGYQVVLEATVAPPALDVLRRESRTTGAPLHYVVLRPSGGPGESDPPDRHDVDVAAEPKATAGTVLAGLGRGAFLLGW
;
A
#
# COMPACT_ATOMS: atom_id res chain seq x y z
N MET A 1 12.13 32.42 13.83
CA MET A 1 11.10 31.37 13.86
C MET A 1 11.71 30.10 13.30
N ASN A 2 11.83 29.06 14.13
CA ASN A 2 12.61 27.85 13.84
C ASN A 2 12.03 27.06 12.66
N ARG A 3 12.86 26.83 11.63
CA ARG A 3 12.70 25.74 10.65
C ARG A 3 12.96 24.42 11.37
N THR A 4 11.97 23.86 12.06
CA THR A 4 11.94 22.42 12.32
C THR A 4 11.62 21.74 11.00
N THR A 5 12.50 20.84 10.59
CA THR A 5 12.38 19.96 9.42
C THR A 5 11.11 19.11 9.53
N VAL A 6 9.96 19.65 9.09
CA VAL A 6 8.76 18.85 8.83
C VAL A 6 8.92 18.17 7.47
N GLY A 7 9.95 17.32 7.36
CA GLY A 7 10.43 16.75 6.11
C GLY A 7 10.68 15.26 6.29
N GLY A 8 9.62 14.51 6.60
CA GLY A 8 9.67 13.05 6.54
C GLY A 8 10.00 12.57 5.12
N PRO A 9 10.48 11.32 4.97
CA PRO A 9 10.69 10.72 3.66
C PRO A 9 9.44 10.84 2.78
N LYS A 10 9.66 11.18 1.51
CA LYS A 10 8.60 11.30 0.50
C LYS A 10 8.67 10.09 -0.43
N LEU A 11 7.51 9.54 -0.75
CA LEU A 11 7.32 8.49 -1.73
C LEU A 11 7.43 9.03 -3.16
N GLY A 12 7.24 10.34 -3.36
CA GLY A 12 7.17 10.96 -4.69
C GLY A 12 8.22 12.01 -5.05
N GLY A 13 8.45 12.12 -6.36
CA GLY A 13 9.45 12.98 -7.01
C GLY A 13 9.13 14.48 -6.93
N GLY A 14 10.18 15.29 -6.99
CA GLY A 14 10.20 16.71 -6.61
C GLY A 14 9.02 17.59 -7.06
N ARG A 15 8.74 18.62 -6.24
CA ARG A 15 7.66 19.65 -6.30
C ARG A 15 6.38 19.39 -5.48
N GLY A 16 6.43 18.58 -4.43
CA GLY A 16 5.32 18.49 -3.47
C GLY A 16 4.19 17.55 -3.89
N ALA A 17 4.37 16.78 -4.95
CA ALA A 17 3.50 15.67 -5.30
C ALA A 17 3.61 14.54 -4.26
N GLY A 18 2.47 13.95 -3.91
CA GLY A 18 2.38 12.77 -3.07
C GLY A 18 2.79 11.50 -3.80
N GLY A 19 2.66 10.36 -3.13
CA GLY A 19 2.91 9.05 -3.74
C GLY A 19 2.12 7.97 -3.01
N VAL A 20 1.95 6.83 -3.65
CA VAL A 20 1.20 5.69 -3.11
C VAL A 20 2.15 4.53 -2.89
N VAL A 21 2.17 3.97 -1.68
CA VAL A 21 2.72 2.65 -1.40
C VAL A 21 1.60 1.68 -1.09
N VAL A 22 1.50 0.62 -1.87
CA VAL A 22 0.57 -0.47 -1.67
C VAL A 22 1.29 -1.55 -0.88
N LEU A 23 0.78 -1.83 0.32
CA LEU A 23 1.21 -2.93 1.15
C LEU A 23 0.25 -4.11 0.93
N ALA A 24 0.64 -4.98 0.00
CA ALA A 24 -0.10 -6.18 -0.33
C ALA A 24 0.19 -7.28 0.69
N ASP A 25 -0.86 -7.77 1.34
CA ASP A 25 -0.75 -8.82 2.35
C ASP A 25 -1.72 -9.97 2.03
N PRO A 26 -1.38 -10.82 1.05
CA PRO A 26 -2.25 -11.90 0.61
C PRO A 26 -2.44 -13.00 1.66
N ALA A 27 -1.47 -13.18 2.56
CA ALA A 27 -1.47 -14.25 3.56
C ALA A 27 -1.88 -13.78 4.97
N GLY A 28 -2.20 -12.49 5.16
CA GLY A 28 -2.42 -11.93 6.50
C GLY A 28 -1.16 -11.97 7.38
N ALA A 29 0.00 -11.80 6.75
CA ALA A 29 1.34 -11.87 7.33
C ALA A 29 1.63 -10.75 8.35
N GLY A 30 0.79 -9.72 8.46
CA GLY A 30 0.88 -8.73 9.55
C GLY A 30 0.90 -7.27 9.11
N SER A 31 0.41 -6.98 7.90
CA SER A 31 0.30 -5.61 7.37
C SER A 31 -0.39 -4.64 8.33
N GLY A 32 -1.38 -5.09 9.10
CA GLY A 32 -2.09 -4.25 10.06
C GLY A 32 -1.20 -3.66 11.17
N ALA A 33 -0.07 -4.28 11.49
CA ALA A 33 0.91 -3.72 12.43
C ALA A 33 2.01 -2.89 11.72
N VAL A 34 2.35 -3.24 10.48
CA VAL A 34 3.39 -2.56 9.69
C VAL A 34 2.89 -1.25 9.07
N ALA A 35 1.67 -1.23 8.53
CA ALA A 35 1.12 -0.09 7.81
C ALA A 35 1.02 1.19 8.66
N PRO A 36 0.58 1.16 9.94
CA PRO A 36 0.61 2.34 10.81
C PRO A 36 2.02 2.87 11.06
N LEU A 37 3.00 1.98 11.23
CA LEU A 37 4.41 2.37 11.44
C LEU A 37 4.99 3.05 10.20
N LEU A 38 4.64 2.57 9.01
CA LEU A 38 5.00 3.24 7.75
C LEU A 38 4.35 4.61 7.65
N ALA A 39 3.05 4.72 7.87
CA ALA A 39 2.32 5.99 7.79
C ALA A 39 2.88 7.03 8.78
N ASN A 40 3.16 6.63 10.02
CA ASN A 40 3.74 7.51 11.04
C ASN A 40 5.16 8.00 10.71
N SER A 41 5.86 7.33 9.80
CA SER A 41 7.21 7.70 9.36
C SER A 41 7.22 8.62 8.14
N LEU A 42 6.06 8.88 7.52
CA LEU A 42 5.88 9.69 6.32
C LEU A 42 5.22 11.04 6.67
N HIS A 43 5.41 12.06 5.83
CA HIS A 43 4.77 13.37 6.06
C HIS A 43 4.52 14.18 4.77
N PRO A 44 3.33 14.80 4.60
CA PRO A 44 2.08 14.47 5.30
C PRO A 44 1.60 13.10 4.85
N SER A 45 1.01 12.28 5.72
CA SER A 45 0.70 10.89 5.40
C SER A 45 -0.77 10.52 5.63
N VAL A 46 -1.22 9.50 4.90
CA VAL A 46 -2.54 8.89 5.03
C VAL A 46 -2.39 7.38 5.03
N LEU A 47 -3.06 6.72 5.97
CA LEU A 47 -3.24 5.26 5.95
C LEU A 47 -4.67 4.96 5.49
N LEU A 48 -4.80 4.26 4.37
CA LEU A 48 -6.07 3.71 3.90
C LEU A 48 -6.03 2.19 4.01
N ARG A 49 -7.09 1.61 4.58
CA ARG A 49 -7.29 0.15 4.59
C ARG A 49 -8.41 -0.17 3.62
N ALA A 50 -8.18 -1.03 2.63
CA ALA A 50 -9.24 -1.45 1.70
C ALA A 50 -10.44 -2.07 2.44
N ASP A 51 -10.19 -2.66 3.60
CA ASP A 51 -11.21 -3.21 4.49
C ASP A 51 -12.17 -2.15 5.07
N ASP A 52 -11.71 -0.90 5.27
CA ASP A 52 -12.59 0.18 5.74
C ASP A 52 -13.64 0.54 4.69
N PHE A 53 -13.26 0.54 3.40
CA PHE A 53 -14.19 0.77 2.29
C PHE A 53 -15.22 -0.35 2.18
N ARG A 54 -14.80 -1.59 2.44
CA ARG A 54 -15.71 -2.72 2.53
C ARG A 54 -16.69 -2.58 3.71
N ARG A 55 -16.19 -2.25 4.90
CA ARG A 55 -17.02 -2.04 6.11
C ARG A 55 -17.98 -0.85 6.01
N ALA A 56 -17.70 0.10 5.10
CA ALA A 56 -18.59 1.22 4.84
C ALA A 56 -19.94 0.78 4.24
N ILE A 57 -20.01 -0.40 3.62
CA ILE A 57 -21.24 -0.97 3.06
C ILE A 57 -22.16 -1.40 4.21
N ARG A 58 -23.32 -0.75 4.34
CA ARG A 58 -24.26 -0.99 5.46
C ARG A 58 -25.38 -1.96 5.10
N GLN A 59 -26.12 -1.67 4.02
CA GLN A 59 -27.14 -2.57 3.50
C GLN A 59 -26.62 -3.33 2.29
N GLY A 60 -26.96 -4.62 2.21
CA GLY A 60 -26.48 -5.50 1.13
C GLY A 60 -25.03 -5.97 1.30
N PHE A 61 -24.46 -5.85 2.50
CA PHE A 61 -23.12 -6.37 2.78
C PHE A 61 -23.09 -7.90 2.65
N VAL A 62 -22.17 -8.39 1.83
CA VAL A 62 -21.87 -9.81 1.68
C VAL A 62 -20.50 -10.11 2.30
N PRO A 63 -20.38 -11.11 3.19
CA PRO A 63 -19.08 -11.54 3.71
C PRO A 63 -18.08 -11.86 2.59
N SER A 64 -16.87 -11.31 2.66
CA SER A 64 -15.93 -11.32 1.51
C SER A 64 -15.37 -12.65 1.07
N HIS A 65 -15.47 -13.68 1.90
CA HIS A 65 -15.04 -15.03 1.53
C HIS A 65 -16.08 -15.73 0.64
N LEU A 66 -17.28 -15.16 0.52
CA LEU A 66 -18.34 -15.73 -0.30
C LEU A 66 -18.16 -15.33 -1.77
N PRO A 67 -18.45 -16.24 -2.74
CA PRO A 67 -18.36 -15.93 -4.17
C PRO A 67 -19.20 -14.71 -4.58
N GLN A 68 -20.37 -14.52 -3.96
CA GLN A 68 -21.27 -13.40 -4.25
C GLN A 68 -20.67 -12.04 -3.87
N ALA A 69 -19.66 -12.02 -3.00
CA ALA A 69 -18.95 -10.80 -2.62
C ALA A 69 -17.92 -10.35 -3.66
N HIS A 70 -17.68 -11.08 -4.74
CA HIS A 70 -16.64 -10.76 -5.73
C HIS A 70 -16.76 -9.32 -6.24
N ARG A 71 -17.91 -8.95 -6.80
CA ARG A 71 -18.17 -7.58 -7.28
C ARG A 71 -18.04 -6.54 -6.18
N GLN A 72 -18.49 -6.88 -4.96
CA GLN A 72 -18.41 -5.99 -3.80
C GLN A 72 -16.95 -5.72 -3.40
N ASN A 73 -16.14 -6.77 -3.30
CA ASN A 73 -14.73 -6.70 -2.95
C ASN A 73 -13.95 -5.89 -3.99
N GLU A 74 -14.20 -6.14 -5.28
CA GLU A 74 -13.60 -5.39 -6.38
C GLU A 74 -13.98 -3.90 -6.32
N THR A 75 -15.26 -3.61 -6.08
CA THR A 75 -15.74 -2.22 -5.96
C THR A 75 -15.10 -1.49 -4.78
N ALA A 76 -15.05 -2.13 -3.61
CA ALA A 76 -14.44 -1.56 -2.41
C ALA A 76 -12.93 -1.33 -2.59
N LEU A 77 -12.22 -2.28 -3.20
CA LEU A 77 -10.80 -2.14 -3.51
C LEU A 77 -10.55 -1.01 -4.52
N ALA A 78 -11.33 -0.95 -5.61
CA ALA A 78 -11.21 0.11 -6.61
C ALA A 78 -11.47 1.50 -5.99
N ALA A 79 -12.47 1.64 -5.13
CA ALA A 79 -12.74 2.88 -4.41
C ALA A 79 -11.57 3.28 -3.49
N ALA A 80 -10.97 2.32 -2.77
CA ALA A 80 -9.80 2.55 -1.94
C ALA A 80 -8.58 3.01 -2.76
N ILE A 81 -8.36 2.40 -3.93
CA ILE A 81 -7.30 2.78 -4.87
C ILE A 81 -7.51 4.22 -5.36
N GLN A 82 -8.72 4.55 -5.82
CA GLN A 82 -9.03 5.90 -6.29
C GLN A 82 -8.86 6.94 -5.19
N ALA A 83 -9.30 6.65 -3.97
CA ALA A 83 -9.08 7.52 -2.82
C ALA A 83 -7.58 7.71 -2.55
N ALA A 84 -6.77 6.65 -2.63
CA ALA A 84 -5.34 6.73 -2.43
C ALA A 84 -4.68 7.68 -3.43
N PHE A 85 -5.02 7.56 -4.72
CA PHE A 85 -4.50 8.45 -5.74
C PHE A 85 -5.01 9.89 -5.61
N ALA A 86 -6.25 10.09 -5.17
CA ALA A 86 -6.78 11.43 -4.87
C ALA A 86 -6.02 12.13 -3.72
N PHE A 87 -5.65 11.38 -2.66
CA PHE A 87 -4.79 11.92 -1.61
C PHE A 87 -3.38 12.21 -2.11
N ALA A 88 -2.82 11.32 -2.94
CA ALA A 88 -1.49 11.50 -3.50
C ALA A 88 -1.39 12.73 -4.43
N THR A 89 -2.40 12.98 -5.27
CA THR A 89 -2.45 14.22 -6.08
C THR A 89 -2.59 15.47 -5.21
N GLY A 90 -3.21 15.35 -4.03
CA GLY A 90 -3.25 16.38 -3.00
C GLY A 90 -1.94 16.58 -2.21
N GLY A 91 -0.87 15.82 -2.50
CA GLY A 91 0.45 15.96 -1.86
C GLY A 91 0.72 15.01 -0.69
N TYR A 92 -0.20 14.10 -0.37
CA TYR A 92 -0.05 13.14 0.73
C TYR A 92 0.78 11.91 0.33
N GLN A 93 1.51 11.38 1.30
CA GLN A 93 2.20 10.09 1.23
C GLN A 93 1.23 9.01 1.70
N VAL A 94 0.71 8.22 0.78
CA VAL A 94 -0.39 7.30 1.06
C VAL A 94 0.13 5.88 1.23
N VAL A 95 -0.19 5.27 2.36
CA VAL A 95 -0.04 3.83 2.59
C VAL A 95 -1.40 3.19 2.38
N LEU A 96 -1.52 2.34 1.36
CA LEU A 96 -2.72 1.53 1.09
C LEU A 96 -2.47 0.09 1.57
N GLU A 97 -3.11 -0.28 2.67
CA GLU A 97 -3.15 -1.66 3.18
C GLU A 97 -4.28 -2.41 2.49
N ALA A 98 -3.93 -3.45 1.72
CA ALA A 98 -4.92 -4.21 0.98
C ALA A 98 -4.48 -5.67 0.74
N THR A 99 -5.44 -6.57 0.67
CA THR A 99 -5.26 -7.86 -0.01
C THR A 99 -5.47 -7.60 -1.50
N VAL A 100 -4.37 -7.54 -2.26
CA VAL A 100 -4.40 -7.17 -3.68
C VAL A 100 -4.33 -8.42 -4.55
N ALA A 101 -5.33 -8.61 -5.40
CA ALA A 101 -5.30 -9.63 -6.44
C ALA A 101 -4.57 -9.10 -7.70
N PRO A 102 -3.97 -9.98 -8.52
CA PRO A 102 -3.25 -9.56 -9.73
C PRO A 102 -4.04 -8.62 -10.67
N PRO A 103 -5.36 -8.79 -10.93
CA PRO A 103 -6.10 -7.86 -11.78
C PRO A 103 -6.20 -6.43 -11.23
N ALA A 104 -6.13 -6.24 -9.91
CA ALA A 104 -6.15 -4.92 -9.30
C ALA A 104 -4.84 -4.14 -9.56
N LEU A 105 -3.75 -4.83 -9.93
CA LEU A 105 -2.49 -4.18 -10.33
C LEU A 105 -2.69 -3.32 -11.58
N ASP A 106 -3.54 -3.74 -12.52
CA ASP A 106 -3.82 -2.96 -13.72
C ASP A 106 -4.58 -1.67 -13.41
N VAL A 107 -5.47 -1.69 -12.41
CA VAL A 107 -6.16 -0.50 -11.90
C VAL A 107 -5.17 0.45 -11.24
N LEU A 108 -4.32 -0.04 -10.34
CA LEU A 108 -3.26 0.73 -9.69
C LEU A 108 -2.33 1.38 -10.71
N ARG A 109 -1.89 0.59 -11.70
CA ARG A 109 -1.08 1.02 -12.84
C ARG A 109 -1.74 2.13 -13.63
N ARG A 110 -3.00 1.93 -14.01
CA ARG A 110 -3.79 2.94 -14.74
C ARG A 110 -3.86 4.25 -13.97
N GLU A 111 -4.25 4.21 -12.70
CA GLU A 111 -4.39 5.40 -11.86
C GLU A 111 -3.04 6.13 -11.67
N SER A 112 -1.94 5.39 -11.50
CA SER A 112 -0.59 5.97 -11.46
C SER A 112 -0.24 6.72 -12.75
N ARG A 113 -0.52 6.14 -13.94
CA ARG A 113 -0.30 6.85 -15.21
C ARG A 113 -1.17 8.10 -15.34
N THR A 114 -2.44 7.98 -14.97
CA THR A 114 -3.41 9.08 -15.11
C THR A 114 -3.07 10.25 -14.20
N THR A 115 -2.63 9.98 -12.97
CA THR A 115 -2.31 11.02 -11.99
C THR A 115 -0.86 11.48 -12.04
N GLY A 116 0.03 10.70 -12.63
CA GLY A 116 1.47 10.90 -12.55
C GLY A 116 2.06 10.63 -11.16
N ALA A 117 1.23 10.14 -10.21
CA ALA A 117 1.70 9.83 -8.86
C ALA A 117 2.52 8.53 -8.88
N PRO A 118 3.71 8.52 -8.25
CA PRO A 118 4.53 7.34 -8.15
C PRO A 118 3.84 6.27 -7.31
N LEU A 119 3.91 5.04 -7.82
CA LEU A 119 3.34 3.85 -7.22
C LEU A 119 4.46 2.94 -6.77
N HIS A 120 4.47 2.60 -5.49
CA HIS A 120 5.31 1.56 -4.91
C HIS A 120 4.45 0.37 -4.55
N TYR A 121 4.90 -0.84 -4.85
CA TYR A 121 4.19 -2.08 -4.51
C TYR A 121 5.10 -3.00 -3.72
N VAL A 122 4.60 -3.40 -2.56
CA VAL A 122 5.32 -4.22 -1.57
C VAL A 122 4.43 -5.40 -1.21
N VAL A 123 4.92 -6.61 -1.38
CA VAL A 123 4.24 -7.84 -0.97
C VAL A 123 4.85 -8.32 0.34
N LEU A 124 4.03 -8.45 1.39
CA LEU A 124 4.45 -9.03 2.65
C LEU A 124 4.32 -10.54 2.60
N ARG A 125 5.41 -11.24 2.90
CA ARG A 125 5.46 -12.70 2.97
C ARG A 125 5.60 -13.16 4.42
N PRO A 126 4.83 -14.16 4.87
CA PRO A 126 5.04 -14.73 6.19
C PRO A 126 6.40 -15.43 6.21
N SER A 127 7.19 -15.18 7.27
CA SER A 127 8.48 -15.83 7.48
C SER A 127 8.26 -17.34 7.69
N GLY A 128 8.61 -18.14 6.67
CA GLY A 128 8.56 -19.60 6.73
C GLY A 128 7.32 -20.28 6.13
N GLY A 129 6.45 -19.55 5.41
CA GLY A 129 5.44 -20.20 4.56
C GLY A 129 6.10 -21.03 3.44
N PRO A 130 5.43 -22.05 2.86
CA PRO A 130 5.98 -22.82 1.75
C PRO A 130 6.31 -21.86 0.60
N GLY A 131 7.58 -21.50 0.50
CA GLY A 131 8.10 -20.79 -0.64
C GLY A 131 8.03 -21.76 -1.80
N GLU A 132 7.02 -21.61 -2.65
CA GLU A 132 7.25 -21.91 -4.06
C GLU A 132 8.57 -21.23 -4.43
N SER A 133 9.48 -22.04 -4.94
CA SER A 133 10.93 -21.84 -5.07
C SER A 133 11.32 -20.77 -6.09
N ASP A 134 10.57 -19.68 -6.13
CA ASP A 134 10.85 -18.51 -6.93
C ASP A 134 11.82 -17.59 -6.15
N PRO A 135 12.90 -17.10 -6.77
CA PRO A 135 13.75 -16.10 -6.16
C PRO A 135 12.90 -14.89 -5.73
N PRO A 136 13.23 -14.23 -4.60
CA PRO A 136 12.43 -13.11 -4.12
C PRO A 136 12.36 -12.04 -5.20
N ASP A 137 11.14 -11.73 -5.65
CA ASP A 137 10.94 -10.61 -6.56
C ASP A 137 11.36 -9.32 -5.83
N ARG A 138 11.76 -8.30 -6.57
CA ARG A 138 12.20 -7.00 -6.02
C ARG A 138 11.16 -6.32 -5.13
N HIS A 139 9.91 -6.77 -5.21
CA HIS A 139 8.75 -6.26 -4.47
C HIS A 139 8.42 -7.06 -3.20
N ASP A 140 9.05 -8.21 -2.98
CA ASP A 140 8.76 -9.06 -1.83
C ASP A 140 9.55 -8.64 -0.58
N VAL A 141 8.87 -8.64 0.56
CA VAL A 141 9.48 -8.39 1.88
C VAL A 141 9.03 -9.46 2.85
N ASP A 142 9.98 -10.20 3.39
CA ASP A 142 9.74 -11.15 4.47
C ASP A 142 9.38 -10.41 5.75
N VAL A 143 8.27 -10.80 6.36
CA VAL A 143 7.83 -10.24 7.64
C VAL A 143 8.73 -10.76 8.75
N ALA A 144 9.47 -9.86 9.38
CA ALA A 144 10.22 -10.16 10.59
C ALA A 144 9.26 -10.37 11.78
N ALA A 145 9.74 -11.07 12.81
CA ALA A 145 8.99 -11.28 14.06
C ALA A 145 8.53 -9.96 14.70
N GLU A 146 9.32 -8.89 14.54
CA GLU A 146 8.99 -7.55 15.01
C GLU A 146 8.47 -6.66 13.85
N PRO A 147 7.24 -6.13 13.93
CA PRO A 147 6.67 -5.26 12.89
C PRO A 147 7.52 -4.02 12.57
N LYS A 148 8.25 -3.49 13.56
CA LYS A 148 9.14 -2.34 13.40
C LYS A 148 10.33 -2.65 12.48
N ALA A 149 10.88 -3.86 12.57
CA ALA A 149 11.97 -4.29 11.69
C ALA A 149 11.48 -4.39 10.24
N THR A 150 10.31 -5.00 10.02
CA THR A 150 9.67 -5.06 8.70
C THR A 150 9.43 -3.66 8.12
N ALA A 151 8.86 -2.74 8.92
CA ALA A 151 8.65 -1.36 8.50
C ALA A 151 9.97 -0.64 8.14
N GLY A 152 11.03 -0.86 8.90
CA GLY A 152 12.37 -0.34 8.61
C GLY A 152 12.92 -0.83 7.27
N THR A 153 12.76 -2.12 6.96
CA THR A 153 13.16 -2.71 5.67
C THR A 153 12.39 -2.08 4.51
N VAL A 154 11.08 -1.92 4.65
CA VAL A 154 10.24 -1.28 3.63
C VAL A 154 10.66 0.17 3.40
N LEU A 155 10.85 0.96 4.47
CA LEU A 155 11.31 2.36 4.34
C LEU A 155 12.67 2.46 3.66
N ALA A 156 13.61 1.58 4.01
CA ALA A 156 14.93 1.55 3.40
C ALA A 156 14.86 1.21 1.90
N GLY A 157 13.99 0.27 1.51
CA GLY A 157 13.77 -0.09 0.10
C GLY A 157 13.07 1.02 -0.69
N LEU A 158 12.08 1.69 -0.09
CA LEU A 158 11.41 2.86 -0.69
C LEU A 158 12.40 3.98 -1.01
N GLY A 159 13.33 4.29 -0.08
CA GLY A 159 14.36 5.32 -0.29
C GLY A 159 15.34 5.00 -1.43
N ARG A 160 15.48 3.73 -1.81
CA ARG A 160 16.29 3.27 -2.94
C ARG A 160 15.49 3.10 -4.25
N GLY A 161 14.18 3.33 -4.22
CA GLY A 161 13.30 3.07 -5.36
C GLY A 161 13.09 1.59 -5.68
N ALA A 162 13.42 0.68 -4.76
CA ALA A 162 13.38 -0.78 -5.00
C ALA A 162 11.97 -1.31 -5.30
N PHE A 163 10.95 -0.64 -4.73
CA PHE A 163 9.55 -1.03 -4.84
C PHE A 163 8.78 -0.25 -5.89
N LEU A 164 9.44 0.65 -6.61
CA LEU A 164 8.80 1.51 -7.58
C LEU A 164 8.30 0.64 -8.74
N LEU A 165 6.97 0.63 -8.93
CA LEU A 165 6.37 0.06 -10.13
C LEU A 165 6.62 1.06 -11.27
N GLY A 166 7.82 0.95 -11.84
CA GLY A 166 8.25 1.72 -12.99
C GLY A 166 7.65 1.20 -14.29
N TRP A 167 7.63 2.07 -15.29
CA TRP A 167 7.34 1.78 -16.68
C TRP A 167 8.66 1.62 -17.43
#